data_AF-A0ABD0NQM5-F1
#
_entry.id   AF-A0ABD0NQM5-F1
#
_cell.length_a   1.000
_cell.length_b   1.000
_cell.length_c   1.000
_cell.angle_alpha   90.00
_cell.angle_beta   90.00
_cell.angle_gamma   90.00
#
_symmetry.space_group_name_H-M   'P 1'
#
loop_
_entity.id
_entity.type
_entity.pdbx_description
1 polymer ?
#
loop_
_entity_poly.entity_id
_entity_poly.type
_entity_poly.pdbx_seq_one_letter_code
_entity_poly.pdbx_strand_id
1 'polypeptide(L)' 'TASTFLDSCHFEEPNICGMIQGTGGNATWARAQRVEGGPQTDYTNLNRCQ' A
#
# COMPACT_ATOMS: atom_id res chain seq x y z
N THR A 1 -31.05 0.86 -2.50
CA THR A 1 -29.78 1.19 -3.18
C THR A 1 -28.84 0.01 -3.02
N ALA A 2 -28.29 -0.53 -4.10
CA ALA A 2 -27.31 -1.62 -4.03
C ALA A 2 -25.90 -1.04 -4.06
N SER A 3 -25.04 -1.47 -3.13
CA SER A 3 -23.62 -1.14 -3.11
C SER A 3 -22.85 -2.38 -3.54
N THR A 4 -22.00 -2.24 -4.55
CA THR A 4 -21.09 -3.30 -5.00
C THR A 4 -19.68 -2.97 -4.56
N PHE A 5 -18.97 -3.97 -4.05
CA PHE A 5 -17.55 -3.87 -3.79
C PHE A 5 -16.79 -3.59 -5.09
N LEU A 6 -15.83 -2.66 -5.05
CA LEU A 6 -15.04 -2.25 -6.21
C LEU A 6 -13.62 -2.76 -6.12
N ASP A 7 -12.91 -2.42 -5.04
CA ASP A 7 -11.51 -2.76 -4.88
C ASP A 7 -11.04 -2.75 -3.41
N SER A 8 -9.97 -3.50 -3.14
CA SER A 8 -9.20 -3.48 -1.89
C SER A 8 -7.73 -3.62 -2.23
N CYS A 9 -6.91 -2.68 -1.78
CA CYS A 9 -5.47 -2.73 -2.00
C CYS A 9 -4.68 -2.66 -0.71
N HIS A 10 -3.83 -3.67 -0.49
CA HIS A 10 -3.03 -3.84 0.72
C HIS A 10 -1.52 -3.72 0.48
N PHE A 11 -1.10 -3.44 -0.77
CA PHE A 11 0.30 -3.27 -1.17
C PHE A 11 1.19 -4.51 -0.99
N GLU A 12 0.62 -5.70 -0.79
CA GLU A 12 1.37 -6.94 -0.59
C GLU A 12 2.06 -7.42 -1.88
N GLU A 13 1.41 -7.27 -3.02
CA GLU A 13 1.98 -7.65 -4.31
C GLU A 13 2.86 -6.53 -4.93
N PRO A 14 3.92 -6.89 -5.68
CA PRO A 14 4.78 -5.90 -6.35
C PRO A 14 4.07 -5.00 -7.36
N ASN A 15 2.94 -5.45 -7.92
CA ASN A 15 2.15 -4.70 -8.89
C ASN A 15 1.22 -3.66 -8.22
N ILE A 16 1.14 -3.64 -6.89
CA ILE A 16 0.38 -2.65 -6.10
C ILE A 16 -1.06 -2.48 -6.62
N CYS A 17 -1.76 -3.58 -6.89
CA CYS A 17 -3.14 -3.56 -7.37
C CYS A 17 -3.35 -2.73 -8.66
N GLY A 18 -2.29 -2.50 -9.45
CA GLY A 18 -2.32 -1.66 -10.65
C GLY A 18 -2.24 -0.15 -10.39
N MET A 19 -1.90 0.28 -9.18
CA MET A 19 -1.70 1.69 -8.84
C MET A 19 -0.50 2.25 -9.61
N ILE A 20 -0.70 3.42 -10.22
CA ILE A 20 0.34 4.15 -10.94
C ILE A 20 0.65 5.46 -10.22
N GLN A 21 1.93 5.82 -10.15
CA GLN A 21 2.35 7.13 -9.70
C GLN A 21 2.51 8.07 -10.89
N GLY A 22 2.02 9.31 -10.75
CA GLY A 22 2.24 10.36 -11.75
C GLY A 22 3.73 10.68 -11.93
N THR A 23 4.08 11.14 -13.14
CA THR A 23 5.47 11.50 -13.53
C THR A 23 5.85 12.94 -13.17
N GLY A 24 4.92 13.74 -12.64
CA GLY A 24 5.17 15.14 -12.27
C GLY A 24 5.55 15.31 -10.80
N GLY A 25 6.55 16.15 -10.54
CA GLY A 25 7.03 16.49 -9.19
C GLY A 25 8.33 15.79 -8.81
N ASN A 26 8.99 16.29 -7.76
CA ASN A 26 10.27 15.77 -7.28
C ASN A 26 10.12 14.71 -6.17
N ALA A 27 8.89 14.42 -5.75
CA ALA A 27 8.59 13.45 -4.70
C ALA A 27 8.00 12.18 -5.32
N THR A 28 8.44 11.03 -4.81
CA THR A 28 7.96 9.72 -5.24
C THR A 28 7.48 8.90 -4.06
N TRP A 29 6.48 8.06 -4.30
CA TRP A 29 6.01 7.03 -3.38
C TRP A 29 6.84 5.78 -3.59
N ALA A 30 7.31 5.19 -2.49
CA ALA A 30 8.02 3.93 -2.50
C ALA A 30 7.18 2.88 -1.76
N ARG A 31 7.04 1.69 -2.35
CA ARG A 31 6.51 0.52 -1.64
C ARG A 31 7.55 0.06 -0.63
N ALA A 32 7.24 0.20 0.65
CA ALA A 32 8.12 -0.19 1.74
C ALA A 32 7.31 -0.94 2.81
N GLN A 33 7.94 -1.96 3.40
CA GLN A 33 7.37 -2.72 4.52
C GLN A 33 7.69 -2.07 5.87
N ARG A 34 8.77 -1.30 5.94
CA ARG A 34 9.28 -0.58 7.12
C ARG A 34 10.08 0.62 6.64
N VAL A 35 10.17 1.65 7.47
CA VAL A 35 11.02 2.81 7.20
C VAL A 35 11.75 3.26 8.46
N GLU A 36 12.92 3.87 8.28
CA GLU A 36 13.64 4.53 9.37
C GLU A 36 12.82 5.72 9.88
N GLY A 37 12.70 5.87 11.20
CA GLY A 37 11.74 6.81 11.82
C GLY A 37 10.33 6.25 12.02
N GLY A 38 10.03 5.07 11.46
CA GLY A 38 8.77 4.35 11.64
C GLY A 38 7.70 4.70 10.59
N PRO A 39 6.70 3.81 10.38
CA PRO A 39 6.44 2.60 11.14
C PRO A 39 7.36 1.42 10.81
N GLN A 40 7.52 0.50 11.76
CA GLN A 40 8.34 -0.71 11.62
C GLN A 40 7.58 -1.91 11.03
N THR A 41 6.28 -1.74 10.75
CA THR A 41 5.42 -2.72 10.08
C THR A 41 4.32 -1.96 9.34
N ASP A 42 3.76 -2.54 8.28
CA ASP A 42 2.53 -2.03 7.69
C ASP A 42 1.31 -2.30 8.59
N TYR A 43 0.18 -1.71 8.19
CA TYR A 43 -1.11 -1.88 8.86
C TYR A 43 -1.91 -3.10 8.38
N THR A 44 -1.56 -3.67 7.22
CA THR A 44 -2.29 -4.82 6.65
C THR A 44 -2.20 -6.00 7.60
N ASN A 45 -0.99 -6.28 8.07
CA ASN A 45 -0.75 -7.48 8.83
C ASN A 45 -0.67 -7.26 10.34
N LEU A 46 -0.27 -6.09 10.87
CA LEU A 46 -0.20 -5.78 12.32
C LEU A 46 0.22 -6.98 13.23
N ASN A 47 1.12 -7.85 12.78
CA ASN A 47 1.51 -9.12 13.43
C ASN A 47 0.37 -10.16 13.64
N ARG A 48 -0.73 -10.10 12.89
CA ARG A 48 -1.86 -11.05 12.90
C ARG A 48 -1.63 -12.29 12.03
N CYS A 49 -0.65 -12.24 11.13
CA CYS A 49 -0.25 -13.37 10.28
C CYS A 49 1.08 -13.95 10.81
N GLN A 50 1.06 -14.54 12.01
CA GLN A 50 2.13 -15.39 12.56
C GLN A 50 1.86 -16.86 12.26
#